data_AF-A0A939JC16-F1
#
_entry.id   AF-A0A939JC16-F1
#
_cell.length_a   1.000
_cell.length_b   1.000
_cell.length_c   1.000
_cell.angle_alpha   90.00
_cell.angle_beta   90.00
_cell.angle_gamma   90.00
#
_symmetry.space_group_name_H-M   'P 1'
#
loop_
_entity.id
_entity.type
_entity.pdbx_description
1 polymer ?
#
loop_
_entity_poly.entity_id
_entity_poly.type
_entity_poly.pdbx_seq_one_letter_code
_entity_poly.pdbx_strand_id
1 'polypeptide(L)'
;MTLFQTPEALLAYHPASDMLHLSYSAARLSASFKAAYQQALDKMVQNNVDKLLLDLKRNAPPTDDTDKILRPLTEALLAHPHRSLFVAAVVSESQYEYQVGNMLTASAMALPSDQVEFNYFTSRHEATDWLSSQ
;
A
#
# COMPACT_ATOMS: atom_id res chain seq x y z
N MET A 1 -1.74 -15.08 8.90
CA MET A 1 -3.21 -15.25 9.06
C MET A 1 -3.92 -14.50 7.95
N THR A 2 -4.81 -15.14 7.20
CA THR A 2 -5.60 -14.45 6.16
C THR A 2 -6.74 -13.69 6.81
N LEU A 3 -6.86 -12.39 6.54
CA LEU A 3 -7.86 -11.51 7.13
C LEU A 3 -9.03 -11.22 6.18
N PHE A 4 -8.75 -11.16 4.88
CA PHE A 4 -9.75 -10.92 3.85
C PHE A 4 -9.33 -11.63 2.56
N GLN A 5 -10.27 -12.25 1.88
CA GLN A 5 -10.01 -12.93 0.61
C GLN A 5 -11.21 -12.78 -0.32
N THR A 6 -10.94 -12.33 -1.53
CA THR A 6 -11.85 -12.33 -2.67
C THR A 6 -11.13 -13.02 -3.84
N PRO A 7 -11.83 -13.29 -4.96
CA PRO A 7 -11.18 -13.82 -6.16
C PRO A 7 -10.09 -12.88 -6.71
N GLU A 8 -10.17 -11.61 -6.35
CA GLU A 8 -9.37 -10.52 -6.90
C GLU A 8 -8.31 -10.00 -5.91
N ALA A 9 -8.56 -10.12 -4.61
CA ALA A 9 -7.74 -9.54 -3.55
C ALA A 9 -7.50 -10.53 -2.40
N LEU A 10 -6.31 -10.52 -1.84
CA LEU A 10 -5.95 -11.29 -0.66
C LEU A 10 -5.26 -10.38 0.35
N LEU A 11 -5.81 -10.27 1.54
CA LEU A 11 -5.22 -9.58 2.68
C LEU A 11 -4.77 -10.63 3.70
N ALA A 12 -3.47 -10.68 3.95
CA ALA A 12 -2.86 -11.54 4.94
C ALA A 12 -2.05 -10.73 5.94
N TYR A 13 -2.21 -11.02 7.22
CA TYR A 13 -1.35 -10.55 8.28
C TYR A 13 -0.20 -11.53 8.51
N HIS A 14 1.02 -11.04 8.53
CA HIS A 14 2.23 -11.80 8.77
C HIS A 14 2.77 -11.48 10.18
N PRO A 15 2.44 -12.29 11.20
CA PRO A 15 2.84 -12.00 12.58
C PRO A 15 4.35 -12.09 12.81
N ALA A 16 5.08 -12.84 11.98
CA ALA A 16 6.54 -12.97 12.09
C ALA A 16 7.29 -11.67 11.72
N SER A 17 6.66 -10.81 10.91
CA SER A 17 7.24 -9.56 10.41
C SER A 17 6.39 -8.35 10.76
N ASP A 18 5.36 -8.57 11.60
CA ASP A 18 4.30 -7.62 11.96
C ASP A 18 3.85 -6.73 10.79
N MET A 19 3.50 -7.36 9.67
CA MET A 19 3.11 -6.64 8.45
C MET A 19 1.80 -7.16 7.88
N LEU A 20 1.02 -6.24 7.29
CA LEU A 20 -0.13 -6.59 6.47
C LEU A 20 0.30 -6.66 5.01
N HIS A 21 -0.14 -7.70 4.33
CA HIS A 21 0.15 -7.94 2.93
C HIS A 21 -1.17 -8.01 2.17
N LEU A 22 -1.40 -7.00 1.34
CA LEU A 22 -2.54 -6.93 0.42
C LEU A 22 -2.04 -7.24 -1.00
N SER A 23 -2.33 -8.43 -1.48
CA SER A 23 -2.11 -8.82 -2.87
C SER A 23 -3.36 -8.56 -3.70
N TYR A 24 -3.22 -7.88 -4.83
CA TYR A 24 -4.34 -7.63 -5.75
C TYR A 24 -4.02 -8.14 -7.16
N SER A 25 -4.83 -9.09 -7.62
CA SER A 25 -4.56 -9.90 -8.81
C SER A 25 -5.44 -9.54 -10.02
N ALA A 26 -6.48 -8.72 -9.84
CA ALA A 26 -7.45 -8.43 -10.90
C ALA A 26 -7.02 -7.32 -11.86
N ALA A 27 -7.33 -7.51 -13.15
CA ALA A 27 -6.94 -6.68 -14.30
C ALA A 27 -7.16 -5.16 -14.16
N ARG A 28 -8.04 -4.72 -13.26
CA ARG A 28 -8.37 -3.32 -13.01
C ARG A 28 -8.62 -3.11 -11.52
N LEU A 29 -8.28 -1.91 -11.01
CA LEU A 29 -8.77 -1.48 -9.70
C LEU A 29 -10.28 -1.34 -9.76
N SER A 30 -10.97 -2.27 -9.10
CA SER A 30 -12.42 -2.29 -9.01
C SER A 30 -12.85 -1.86 -7.62
N ALA A 31 -14.16 -1.82 -7.38
CA ALA A 31 -14.70 -1.63 -6.03
C ALA A 31 -14.13 -2.66 -5.03
N SER A 32 -13.75 -3.85 -5.51
CA SER A 32 -13.11 -4.90 -4.72
C SER A 32 -11.74 -4.47 -4.16
N PHE A 33 -10.94 -3.73 -4.94
CA PHE A 33 -9.67 -3.19 -4.44
C PHE A 33 -9.92 -2.18 -3.32
N LYS A 34 -10.83 -1.23 -3.53
CA LYS A 34 -11.15 -0.20 -2.53
C LYS A 34 -11.63 -0.84 -1.22
N ALA A 35 -12.50 -1.86 -1.31
CA ALA A 35 -12.97 -2.59 -0.14
C ALA A 35 -11.84 -3.35 0.57
N ALA A 36 -10.98 -4.04 -0.18
CA ALA A 36 -9.85 -4.78 0.39
C ALA A 36 -8.80 -3.86 1.02
N TYR A 37 -8.59 -2.68 0.43
CA TYR A 37 -7.69 -1.67 0.93
C TYR A 37 -8.22 -0.98 2.19
N GLN A 38 -9.51 -0.64 2.23
CA GLN A 38 -10.16 -0.13 3.44
C GLN A 38 -10.12 -1.16 4.57
N GLN A 39 -10.34 -2.44 4.26
CA GLN A 39 -10.15 -3.54 5.21
C GLN A 39 -8.71 -3.63 5.71
N ALA A 40 -7.71 -3.44 4.83
CA ALA A 40 -6.31 -3.43 5.24
C ALA A 40 -6.03 -2.32 6.24
N LEU A 41 -6.49 -1.10 5.98
CA LEU A 41 -6.31 0.05 6.87
C LEU A 41 -7.05 -0.12 8.21
N ASP A 42 -8.29 -0.61 8.19
CA ASP A 42 -9.03 -0.93 9.40
C ASP A 42 -8.31 -2.01 10.24
N LYS A 43 -7.70 -3.01 9.58
CA LYS A 43 -6.91 -4.03 10.25
C LYS A 43 -5.56 -3.52 10.74
N MET A 44 -4.93 -2.58 10.06
CA MET A 44 -3.74 -1.87 10.56
C MET A 44 -4.06 -1.17 11.87
N VAL A 45 -5.20 -0.47 11.92
CA VAL A 45 -5.69 0.19 13.14
C VAL A 45 -6.00 -0.82 14.24
N GLN A 46 -6.82 -1.85 13.95
CA GLN A 46 -7.27 -2.81 14.95
C GLN A 46 -6.15 -3.69 15.51
N ASN A 47 -5.22 -4.12 14.66
CA ASN A 47 -4.11 -5.00 15.06
C ASN A 47 -2.87 -4.22 15.45
N ASN A 48 -2.91 -2.88 15.42
CA ASN A 48 -1.79 -2.05 15.79
C ASN A 48 -0.56 -2.34 14.90
N VAL A 49 -0.77 -2.39 13.58
CA VAL A 49 0.24 -2.70 12.56
C VAL A 49 0.51 -1.44 11.73
N ASP A 50 1.75 -0.99 11.69
CA ASP A 50 2.20 0.17 10.92
C ASP A 50 2.74 -0.17 9.52
N LYS A 51 2.95 -1.45 9.22
CA LYS A 51 3.58 -1.93 7.97
C LYS A 51 2.56 -2.52 7.00
N LEU A 52 2.53 -2.01 5.77
CA LEU A 52 1.66 -2.47 4.69
C LEU A 52 2.45 -2.77 3.41
N LEU A 53 2.43 -4.02 2.98
CA LEU A 53 2.91 -4.48 1.69
C LEU A 53 1.74 -4.55 0.70
N LEU A 54 1.75 -3.69 -0.32
CA LEU A 54 0.79 -3.65 -1.42
C LEU A 54 1.37 -4.36 -2.64
N ASP A 55 0.97 -5.60 -2.92
CA ASP A 55 1.42 -6.32 -4.11
C ASP A 55 0.45 -6.10 -5.28
N LEU A 56 0.82 -5.16 -6.16
CA LEU A 56 0.05 -4.71 -7.33
C LEU A 56 0.71 -5.15 -8.66
N LYS A 57 1.59 -6.17 -8.62
CA LYS A 57 2.52 -6.59 -9.71
C LYS A 57 1.92 -6.79 -11.10
N ARG A 58 0.60 -6.92 -11.25
CA ARG A 58 -0.06 -7.05 -12.56
C ARG A 58 -0.99 -5.90 -12.92
N ASN A 59 -1.36 -5.04 -11.96
CA ASN A 59 -2.53 -4.16 -12.08
C ASN A 59 -2.37 -2.82 -11.35
N ALA A 60 -1.12 -2.38 -11.15
CA ALA A 60 -0.87 -1.07 -10.54
C ALA A 60 -1.66 0.01 -11.31
N PRO A 61 -2.36 0.90 -10.60
CA PRO A 61 -3.20 1.91 -11.24
C PRO A 61 -2.46 2.69 -12.32
N PRO A 62 -3.14 3.11 -13.41
CA PRO A 62 -2.74 4.32 -14.09
C PRO A 62 -2.82 5.48 -13.08
N THR A 63 -1.82 6.35 -13.07
CA THR A 63 -1.52 7.43 -12.10
C THR A 63 -2.68 8.28 -11.55
N ASP A 64 -3.87 8.26 -12.13
CA ASP A 64 -5.07 8.96 -11.63
C ASP A 64 -5.63 8.34 -10.34
N ASP A 65 -5.36 7.05 -10.10
CA ASP A 65 -5.87 6.31 -8.95
C ASP A 65 -4.90 6.31 -7.75
N THR A 66 -3.70 6.89 -7.88
CA THR A 66 -2.75 7.02 -6.76
C THR A 66 -3.33 7.89 -5.64
N ASP A 67 -4.04 8.97 -5.97
CA ASP A 67 -4.80 9.75 -4.98
C ASP A 67 -5.83 8.89 -4.22
N LYS A 68 -6.45 7.93 -4.91
CA LYS A 68 -7.42 7.01 -4.29
C LYS A 68 -6.76 5.99 -3.36
N ILE A 69 -5.45 5.76 -3.49
CA ILE A 69 -4.64 4.95 -2.56
C ILE A 69 -4.12 5.80 -1.41
N LEU A 70 -3.66 7.02 -1.68
CA LEU A 70 -3.08 7.90 -0.67
C LEU A 70 -4.13 8.54 0.25
N ARG A 71 -5.29 8.93 -0.27
CA ARG A 71 -6.34 9.60 0.52
C ARG A 71 -6.85 8.75 1.70
N PRO A 72 -7.18 7.46 1.53
CA PRO A 72 -7.59 6.62 2.66
C PRO A 72 -6.47 6.41 3.69
N LEU A 73 -5.20 6.41 3.25
CA LEU A 73 -4.04 6.36 4.15
C LEU A 73 -3.99 7.62 5.02
N THR A 74 -4.16 8.79 4.42
CA THR A 74 -4.23 10.06 5.15
C THR A 74 -5.36 10.06 6.18
N GLU A 75 -6.53 9.54 5.83
CA GLU A 75 -7.66 9.40 6.77
C GLU A 75 -7.34 8.41 7.92
N ALA A 76 -6.67 7.30 7.63
CA ALA A 76 -6.25 6.33 8.65
C ALA A 76 -5.22 6.91 9.65
N LEU A 77 -4.34 7.79 9.17
CA LEU A 77 -3.39 8.53 10.02
C LEU A 77 -4.04 9.62 10.84
N LEU A 78 -5.03 10.33 10.30
CA LEU A 78 -5.78 11.32 11.05
C LEU A 78 -6.48 10.67 12.25
N ALA A 79 -6.83 9.38 12.14
CA ALA A 79 -7.30 8.60 13.28
C ALA A 79 -6.19 8.23 14.30
N HIS A 80 -4.91 8.27 13.91
CA HIS A 80 -3.75 7.90 14.75
C HIS A 80 -2.54 8.83 14.54
N PRO A 81 -2.61 10.10 14.98
CA PRO A 81 -1.63 11.15 14.66
C PRO A 81 -0.23 11.00 15.29
N HIS A 82 0.04 9.87 15.96
CA HIS A 82 1.29 9.59 16.66
C HIS A 82 2.09 8.44 16.05
N ARG A 83 1.75 7.98 14.84
CA ARG A 83 2.40 6.83 14.22
C ARG A 83 2.81 7.07 12.78
N SER A 84 4.02 6.60 12.48
CA SER A 84 4.52 6.50 11.12
C SER A 84 3.98 5.23 10.48
N LEU A 85 3.39 5.35 9.29
CA LEU A 85 2.94 4.23 8.48
C LEU A 85 3.94 3.97 7.35
N PHE A 86 4.36 2.73 7.21
CA PHE A 86 5.29 2.29 6.17
C PHE A 86 4.55 1.46 5.15
N VAL A 87 4.46 1.96 3.92
CA VAL A 87 3.71 1.35 2.84
C VAL A 87 4.64 1.06 1.67
N ALA A 88 4.81 -0.22 1.35
CA ALA A 88 5.62 -0.67 0.22
C ALA A 88 4.71 -1.20 -0.90
N ALA A 89 4.69 -0.52 -2.04
CA ALA A 89 3.89 -0.91 -3.20
C ALA A 89 4.73 -1.59 -4.27
N VAL A 90 4.49 -2.89 -4.46
CA VAL A 90 5.14 -3.70 -5.48
C VAL A 90 4.37 -3.58 -6.80
N VAL A 91 4.98 -3.01 -7.81
CA VAL A 91 4.39 -2.77 -9.14
C VAL A 91 5.23 -3.43 -10.24
N SER A 92 4.72 -3.52 -11.47
CA SER A 92 5.52 -4.01 -12.61
C SER A 92 6.59 -2.98 -13.01
N GLU A 93 7.68 -3.40 -13.65
CA GLU A 93 8.75 -2.50 -14.13
C GLU A 93 8.22 -1.36 -15.01
N SER A 94 7.35 -1.68 -15.97
CA SER A 94 6.69 -0.69 -16.85
C SER A 94 5.91 0.37 -16.08
N GLN A 95 5.33 -0.03 -14.93
CA GLN A 95 4.56 0.85 -14.05
C GLN A 95 5.46 1.61 -13.08
N TYR A 96 6.58 1.02 -12.67
CA TYR A 96 7.60 1.69 -11.86
C TYR A 96 8.24 2.83 -12.65
N GLU A 97 8.64 2.60 -13.91
CA GLU A 97 9.20 3.65 -14.77
C GLU A 97 8.20 4.79 -15.01
N TYR A 98 6.92 4.44 -15.21
CA TYR A 98 5.85 5.44 -15.36
C TYR A 98 5.60 6.22 -14.07
N GLN A 99 5.60 5.54 -12.91
CA GLN A 99 5.38 6.20 -11.62
C GLN A 99 6.58 7.04 -11.19
N VAL A 100 7.81 6.57 -11.31
CA VAL A 100 9.01 7.40 -11.02
C VAL A 100 9.08 8.59 -11.97
N GLY A 101 8.74 8.40 -13.25
CA GLY A 101 8.63 9.49 -14.22
C GLY A 101 7.59 10.56 -13.84
N ASN A 102 6.44 10.15 -13.30
CA ASN A 102 5.39 11.06 -12.83
C ASN A 102 5.56 11.56 -11.38
N MET A 103 6.28 10.84 -10.52
CA MET A 103 6.52 11.23 -9.12
C MET A 103 7.51 12.40 -9.04
N LEU A 104 8.41 12.52 -10.03
CA LEU A 104 9.21 13.73 -10.27
C LEU A 104 8.34 14.96 -10.61
N THR A 105 7.10 14.77 -11.07
CA THR A 105 6.11 15.84 -11.33
C THR A 105 5.05 15.99 -10.24
N ALA A 106 4.84 14.95 -9.41
CA ALA A 106 3.83 14.89 -8.34
C ALA A 106 4.42 15.02 -6.92
N SER A 107 5.63 15.57 -6.79
CA SER A 107 6.30 15.94 -5.53
C SER A 107 5.60 17.06 -4.74
N ALA A 108 4.29 17.27 -4.97
CA ALA A 108 3.47 18.34 -4.41
C ALA A 108 2.16 17.87 -3.74
N MET A 109 1.91 16.56 -3.59
CA MET A 109 0.88 16.11 -2.65
C MET A 109 1.51 15.98 -1.27
N ALA A 110 1.41 17.08 -0.51
CA ALA A 110 1.81 17.22 0.88
C ALA A 110 1.03 16.26 1.78
N LEU A 111 1.44 14.99 1.79
CA LEU A 111 1.30 14.15 2.98
C LEU A 111 2.18 14.76 4.07
N PRO A 112 1.77 14.78 5.35
CA PRO A 112 2.66 15.15 6.43
C PRO A 112 3.85 14.21 6.36
N SER A 113 4.97 14.70 5.82
CA SER A 113 6.06 13.88 5.29
C SER A 113 6.83 13.12 6.38
N ASP A 114 6.42 13.28 7.64
CA ASP A 114 7.00 12.63 8.82
C ASP A 114 6.21 11.38 9.27
N GLN A 115 4.98 11.18 8.78
CA GLN A 115 4.08 10.12 9.27
C GLN A 115 3.71 9.06 8.23
N VAL A 116 4.06 9.23 6.96
CA VAL A 116 3.89 8.17 5.94
C VAL A 116 5.11 8.08 5.07
N GLU A 117 5.72 6.90 5.05
CA GLU A 117 6.65 6.54 4.00
C GLU A 117 5.96 5.58 3.04
N PHE A 118 5.66 6.10 1.85
CA PHE A 118 5.13 5.31 0.75
C PHE A 118 6.22 5.14 -0.30
N ASN A 119 6.66 3.89 -0.50
CA ASN A 119 7.72 3.55 -1.46
C ASN A 119 7.22 2.55 -2.51
N TYR A 120 7.69 2.71 -3.74
CA TYR A 120 7.40 1.80 -4.84
C TYR A 120 8.57 0.84 -5.08
N PHE A 121 8.27 -0.41 -5.37
CA PHE A 121 9.24 -1.45 -5.65
C PHE A 121 8.82 -2.27 -6.86
N THR A 122 9.77 -2.82 -7.60
CA THR A 122 9.49 -3.82 -8.66
C THR A 122 9.57 -5.25 -8.13
N SER A 123 10.37 -5.45 -7.08
CA SER A 123 10.52 -6.72 -6.39
C SER A 123 9.77 -6.76 -5.06
N ARG A 124 9.05 -7.86 -4.82
CA ARG A 124 8.45 -8.15 -3.52
C ARG A 124 9.52 -8.35 -2.45
N HIS A 125 10.66 -8.92 -2.84
CA HIS A 125 11.76 -9.17 -1.92
C HIS A 125 12.31 -7.85 -1.37
N GLU A 126 12.60 -6.88 -2.24
CA GLU A 126 13.07 -5.54 -1.85
C GLU A 126 12.04 -4.79 -1.00
N ALA A 127 10.76 -4.86 -1.38
CA ALA A 127 9.69 -4.24 -0.60
C ALA A 127 9.58 -4.82 0.82
N THR A 128 9.72 -6.14 0.95
CA THR A 128 9.66 -6.82 2.24
C THR A 128 10.91 -6.52 3.07
N ASP A 129 12.09 -6.47 2.44
CA ASP A 129 13.35 -6.12 3.09
C ASP A 129 13.32 -4.69 3.63
N TRP A 130 12.86 -3.73 2.82
CA TRP A 130 12.67 -2.34 3.24
C TRP A 130 11.71 -2.22 4.42
N LEU A 131 10.52 -2.87 4.36
CA LEU A 131 9.56 -2.90 5.49
C LEU A 131 10.15 -3.57 6.74
N SER A 132 11.01 -4.57 6.56
CA SER A 132 11.67 -5.26 7.68
C SER A 132 12.75 -4.40 8.33
N SER A 133 13.31 -3.44 7.59
CA SER A 133 14.30 -2.47 8.09
C SER A 133 13.68 -1.26 8.79
N GLN A 134 12.35 -1.07 8.72
CA GLN A 134 11.63 -0.01 9.44
C GLN A 134 11.34 -0.39 10.89
#